data_AF-A0A966XFW5-F1
#
_entry.id   AF-A0A966XFW5-F1
#
_cell.length_a   1.000
_cell.length_b   1.000
_cell.length_c   1.000
_cell.angle_alpha   90.00
_cell.angle_beta   90.00
_cell.angle_gamma   90.00
#
_symmetry.space_group_name_H-M   'P 1'
#
loop_
_entity.id
_entity.type
_entity.pdbx_description
1 polymer ?
#
loop_
_entity_poly.entity_id
_entity_poly.type
_entity_poly.pdbx_seq_one_letter_code
_entity_poly.pdbx_strand_id
1 'polypeptide(L)'
;MAVLNRLDINAEEESPLAYPEAVRAKSLIEIVEDSVRQGRAMLAFQPVVSSDPSHQVVFYEGLIRIPDQTGRIIPAGHFIEKVEERESGRLIDCLALDMGLRTLSRVPGLKLSVNMSARSIGYSKWMELLIRALRSDATLGERLILEITENSAMLVPELVSKFMADMQKKGISFAIDDFGSGVTS
;
A
#
# COMPACT_ATOMS: atom_id res chain seq x y z
N MET A 1 63.16 -14.60 -5.71
CA MET A 1 62.78 -13.55 -4.75
C MET A 1 61.65 -12.75 -5.41
N ALA A 2 60.35 -13.04 -5.17
CA ALA A 2 59.55 -12.77 -3.96
C ALA A 2 59.73 -11.32 -3.49
N VAL A 3 58.74 -10.43 -3.30
CA VAL A 3 57.26 -10.40 -3.29
C VAL A 3 56.89 -8.89 -3.36
N LEU A 4 55.68 -8.51 -3.80
CA LEU A 4 54.79 -7.48 -3.21
C LEU A 4 53.59 -7.28 -4.15
N ASN A 5 52.57 -8.11 -4.01
CA ASN A 5 51.38 -7.97 -3.16
C ASN A 5 50.27 -7.14 -3.86
N ARG A 6 49.35 -7.91 -4.44
CA ARG A 6 48.06 -7.48 -5.00
C ARG A 6 47.20 -7.10 -3.80
N LEU A 7 46.87 -5.83 -3.65
CA LEU A 7 45.84 -5.42 -2.69
C LEU A 7 44.49 -5.74 -3.31
N ASP A 8 43.89 -6.82 -2.81
CA ASP A 8 42.48 -7.14 -2.98
C ASP A 8 41.64 -6.00 -2.39
N ILE A 9 41.09 -5.17 -3.27
CA ILE A 9 40.00 -4.24 -2.95
C ILE A 9 38.68 -4.99 -3.10
N ASN A 10 38.41 -5.89 -2.14
CA ASN A 10 37.05 -6.27 -1.78
C ASN A 10 36.62 -5.38 -0.62
N ALA A 11 36.27 -4.13 -0.94
CA ALA A 11 35.47 -3.32 -0.04
C ALA A 11 34.01 -3.70 -0.28
N GLU A 12 33.56 -4.76 0.39
CA GLU A 12 32.13 -4.93 0.69
C GLU A 12 31.74 -3.73 1.56
N GLU A 13 31.09 -2.74 0.96
CA GLU A 13 30.36 -1.72 1.70
C GLU A 13 29.23 -2.42 2.46
N GLU A 14 29.46 -2.73 3.73
CA GLU A 14 28.41 -3.07 4.68
C GLU A 14 27.43 -1.89 4.75
N SER A 15 26.35 -2.00 3.99
CA SER A 15 25.21 -1.10 4.12
C SER A 15 24.61 -1.26 5.53
N PRO A 16 24.35 -0.17 6.29
CA PRO A 16 23.67 -0.22 7.59
C PRO A 16 22.25 -0.84 7.57
N LEU A 17 21.77 -1.24 6.39
CA LEU A 17 20.51 -1.93 6.12
C LEU A 17 20.63 -3.46 6.11
N ALA A 18 21.82 -4.03 6.32
CA ALA A 18 22.00 -5.48 6.41
C ALA A 18 21.32 -6.01 7.69
N TYR A 19 20.24 -6.75 7.51
CA TYR A 19 19.55 -7.47 8.59
C TYR A 19 20.46 -8.60 9.09
N PRO A 20 20.91 -8.62 10.36
CA PRO A 20 21.85 -9.64 10.84
C PRO A 20 21.22 -11.03 10.91
N GLU A 21 21.94 -12.04 10.41
CA GLU A 21 21.55 -13.44 10.45
C GLU A 21 21.69 -14.06 11.86
N ALA A 22 20.71 -14.92 12.19
CA ALA A 22 20.74 -16.02 13.18
C ALA A 22 20.36 -15.78 14.67
N VAL A 23 19.04 -15.79 14.95
CA VAL A 23 18.38 -16.49 16.10
C VAL A 23 17.02 -16.98 15.62
N ARG A 24 16.92 -18.23 15.10
CA ARG A 24 15.76 -18.77 14.33
C ARG A 24 14.92 -17.65 13.71
N ALA A 25 15.63 -16.82 12.93
CA ALA A 25 15.16 -15.49 12.60
C ALA A 25 13.91 -15.66 11.75
N LYS A 26 12.76 -15.17 12.24
CA LYS A 26 11.56 -15.13 11.41
C LYS A 26 11.93 -14.49 10.10
N SER A 27 11.55 -15.13 8.99
CA SER A 27 11.77 -14.51 7.68
C SER A 27 11.09 -13.14 7.65
N LEU A 28 11.59 -12.23 6.81
CA LEU A 28 10.98 -10.90 6.66
C LEU A 28 9.46 -10.99 6.44
N ILE A 29 9.03 -11.98 5.66
CA ILE A 29 7.62 -12.23 5.36
C ILE A 29 6.84 -12.69 6.58
N GLU A 30 7.40 -13.56 7.41
CA GLU A 30 6.77 -13.93 8.69
C GLU A 30 6.60 -12.71 9.61
N ILE A 31 7.60 -11.82 9.66
CA ILE A 31 7.50 -10.60 10.47
C ILE A 31 6.36 -9.70 9.97
N VAL A 32 6.28 -9.49 8.65
CA VAL A 32 5.22 -8.68 8.01
C VAL A 32 3.86 -9.32 8.25
N GLU A 33 3.72 -10.63 8.00
CA GLU A 33 2.46 -11.36 8.21
C GLU A 33 2.01 -11.28 9.67
N ASP A 34 2.91 -11.41 10.63
CA ASP A 34 2.60 -11.28 12.05
C ASP A 34 2.16 -9.86 12.41
N SER A 35 2.85 -8.82 11.94
CA SER A 35 2.46 -7.43 12.14
C SER A 35 1.06 -7.16 11.59
N VAL A 36 0.79 -7.61 10.36
CA VAL A 36 -0.50 -7.43 9.69
C VAL A 36 -1.61 -8.19 10.43
N ARG A 37 -1.39 -9.44 10.84
CA ARG A 37 -2.38 -10.22 11.63
C ARG A 37 -2.70 -9.57 12.98
N GLN A 38 -1.72 -8.90 13.58
CA GLN A 38 -1.90 -8.15 14.84
C GLN A 38 -2.47 -6.75 14.64
N GLY A 39 -2.74 -6.33 13.39
CA GLY A 39 -3.19 -4.97 13.07
C GLY A 39 -2.14 -3.89 13.33
N ARG A 40 -0.86 -4.26 13.43
CA ARG A 40 0.26 -3.33 13.58
C ARG A 40 0.60 -2.75 12.21
N ALA A 41 -0.04 -1.65 11.89
CA ALA A 41 0.22 -0.85 10.70
C ALA A 41 -0.07 0.63 11.00
N MET A 42 0.42 1.51 10.14
CA MET A 42 0.06 2.92 10.15
C MET A 42 -0.05 3.44 8.72
N LEU A 43 -0.74 4.56 8.56
CA LEU A 43 -0.86 5.25 7.28
C LEU A 43 0.01 6.51 7.31
N ALA A 44 0.98 6.59 6.42
CA ALA A 44 1.70 7.83 6.11
C ALA A 44 0.93 8.60 5.02
N PHE A 45 1.06 9.93 5.00
CA PHE A 45 0.31 10.77 4.08
C PHE A 45 1.26 11.59 3.22
N GLN A 46 1.23 11.39 1.90
CA GLN A 46 2.01 12.14 0.95
C GLN A 46 1.11 13.14 0.21
N PRO A 47 1.39 14.45 0.23
CA PRO A 47 0.53 15.43 -0.44
C PRO A 47 0.67 15.33 -1.97
N VAL A 48 -0.46 15.34 -2.68
CA VAL A 48 -0.53 15.55 -4.12
C VAL A 48 -0.98 16.99 -4.36
N VAL A 49 -0.13 17.78 -5.01
CA VAL A 49 -0.32 19.23 -5.20
C VAL A 49 -0.65 19.55 -6.65
N SER A 50 -1.41 20.63 -6.85
CA SER A 50 -1.65 21.17 -8.18
C SER A 50 -0.36 21.69 -8.81
N SER A 51 -0.24 21.57 -10.12
CA SER A 51 0.93 22.06 -10.89
C SER A 51 0.86 23.55 -11.23
N ASP A 52 -0.27 24.20 -10.93
CA ASP A 52 -0.41 25.64 -11.09
C ASP A 52 0.36 26.40 -10.00
N PRO A 53 0.63 27.71 -10.17
CA PRO A 53 1.45 28.48 -9.23
C PRO A 53 0.97 28.46 -7.77
N SER A 54 -0.32 28.15 -7.50
CA SER A 54 -0.85 28.07 -6.14
C SER A 54 -0.33 26.86 -5.34
N HIS A 55 0.15 25.80 -6.01
CA HIS A 55 0.61 24.55 -5.40
C HIS A 55 -0.34 24.01 -4.32
N GLN A 56 -1.64 24.16 -4.53
CA GLN A 56 -2.63 23.74 -3.54
C GLN A 56 -2.68 22.23 -3.45
N VAL A 57 -2.79 21.72 -2.23
CA VAL A 57 -3.00 20.29 -2.00
C VAL A 57 -4.37 19.88 -2.53
N VAL A 58 -4.39 18.95 -3.48
CA VAL A 58 -5.61 18.43 -4.11
C VAL A 58 -6.16 17.26 -3.30
N PHE A 59 -5.27 16.35 -2.90
CA PHE A 59 -5.55 15.22 -2.01
C PHE A 59 -4.24 14.72 -1.37
N TYR A 60 -4.36 13.77 -0.46
CA TYR A 60 -3.21 13.04 0.08
C TYR A 60 -3.25 11.59 -0.36
N GLU A 61 -2.08 11.02 -0.60
CA GLU A 61 -1.89 9.60 -0.79
C GLU A 61 -1.61 8.90 0.53
N GLY A 62 -2.46 7.93 0.86
CA GLY A 62 -2.37 7.10 2.04
C GLY A 62 -1.48 5.89 1.80
N LEU A 63 -0.24 5.98 2.29
CA LEU A 63 0.78 4.96 2.10
C LEU A 63 0.95 4.09 3.34
N ILE A 64 0.67 2.80 3.20
CA ILE A 64 0.77 1.84 4.31
C ILE A 64 2.22 1.71 4.79
N ARG A 65 2.40 1.61 6.10
CA ARG A 65 3.69 1.37 6.76
C ARG A 65 3.53 0.24 7.76
N ILE A 66 4.34 -0.80 7.60
CA ILE A 66 4.33 -1.98 8.46
C ILE A 66 5.62 -1.97 9.30
N PRO A 67 5.52 -1.88 10.64
CA PRO A 67 6.67 -1.99 11.51
C PRO A 67 7.07 -3.45 11.74
N ASP A 68 8.35 -3.68 12.02
CA ASP A 68 8.84 -4.92 12.60
C ASP A 68 8.49 -5.02 14.11
N GLN A 69 9.04 -6.01 14.81
CA GLN A 69 8.81 -6.19 16.25
C GLN A 69 9.46 -5.09 17.11
N THR A 70 10.49 -4.41 16.59
CA THR A 70 11.20 -3.31 17.26
C THR A 70 10.56 -1.95 16.99
N GLY A 71 9.58 -1.88 16.08
CA GLY A 71 8.92 -0.65 15.66
C GLY A 71 9.55 0.01 14.43
N ARG A 72 10.60 -0.56 13.85
CA ARG A 72 11.22 -0.04 12.62
C ARG A 72 10.33 -0.33 11.43
N ILE A 73 10.12 0.67 10.56
CA ILE A 73 9.31 0.51 9.37
C ILE A 73 10.06 -0.35 8.35
N ILE A 74 9.40 -1.41 7.89
CA ILE A 74 9.89 -2.24 6.80
C ILE A 74 9.52 -1.56 5.48
N PRO A 75 10.47 -1.31 4.57
CA PRO A 75 10.15 -0.72 3.27
C PRO A 75 9.27 -1.65 2.43
N ALA A 76 8.20 -1.11 1.83
CA ALA A 76 7.20 -1.88 1.10
C ALA A 76 7.79 -2.72 -0.04
N GLY A 77 8.75 -2.18 -0.80
CA GLY A 77 9.42 -2.88 -1.90
C GLY A 77 10.14 -4.18 -1.49
N HIS A 78 10.43 -4.39 -0.20
CA HIS A 78 11.06 -5.64 0.25
C HIS A 78 10.07 -6.80 0.45
N PHE A 79 8.77 -6.50 0.60
CA PHE A 79 7.76 -7.50 0.95
C PHE A 79 6.52 -7.49 0.05
N ILE A 80 6.17 -6.39 -0.61
CA ILE A 80 4.85 -6.23 -1.24
C ILE A 80 4.57 -7.31 -2.29
N GLU A 81 5.50 -7.54 -3.22
CA GLU A 81 5.40 -8.59 -4.26
C GLU A 81 5.27 -9.99 -3.66
N LYS A 82 5.88 -10.22 -2.50
CA LYS A 82 5.89 -11.55 -1.84
C LYS A 82 4.60 -11.83 -1.06
N VAL A 83 3.84 -10.78 -0.69
CA VAL A 83 2.61 -10.90 0.09
C VAL A 83 1.34 -10.59 -0.70
N GLU A 84 1.45 -9.95 -1.86
CA GLU A 84 0.32 -9.51 -2.68
C GLU A 84 -0.63 -10.65 -3.04
N GLU A 85 -0.09 -11.81 -3.42
CA GLU A 85 -0.89 -12.99 -3.77
C GLU A 85 -1.38 -13.80 -2.56
N ARG A 86 -0.97 -13.42 -1.34
CA ARG A 86 -1.31 -14.11 -0.09
C ARG A 86 -2.50 -13.46 0.60
N GLU A 87 -3.00 -14.10 1.65
CA GLU A 87 -4.01 -13.47 2.52
C GLU A 87 -3.47 -12.17 3.16
N SER A 88 -2.17 -12.09 3.45
CA SER A 88 -1.56 -10.90 4.03
C SER A 88 -1.69 -9.66 3.15
N GLY A 89 -1.61 -9.77 1.82
CA GLY A 89 -1.90 -8.66 0.90
C GLY A 89 -3.33 -8.11 1.08
N ARG A 90 -4.34 -9.00 1.10
CA ARG A 90 -5.73 -8.60 1.33
C ARG A 90 -5.97 -8.03 2.75
N LEU A 91 -5.23 -8.51 3.75
CA LEU A 91 -5.28 -7.94 5.10
C LEU A 91 -4.62 -6.56 5.17
N ILE A 92 -3.53 -6.34 4.42
CA ILE A 92 -2.92 -5.02 4.25
C ILE A 92 -3.93 -4.04 3.64
N ASP A 93 -4.63 -4.44 2.58
CA ASP A 93 -5.69 -3.62 1.97
C ASP A 93 -6.81 -3.29 2.97
N CYS A 94 -7.19 -4.25 3.82
CA CYS A 94 -8.19 -4.02 4.88
C CYS A 94 -7.72 -2.98 5.90
N LEU A 95 -6.46 -3.08 6.34
CA LEU A 95 -5.86 -2.14 7.30
C LEU A 95 -5.75 -0.74 6.69
N ALA A 96 -5.29 -0.64 5.45
CA ALA A 96 -5.18 0.62 4.72
C ALA A 96 -6.56 1.30 4.59
N LEU A 97 -7.58 0.53 4.17
CA LEU A 97 -8.94 1.03 4.04
C LEU A 97 -9.53 1.47 5.39
N ASP A 98 -9.45 0.65 6.44
CA ASP A 98 -9.99 1.00 7.76
C ASP A 98 -9.34 2.27 8.32
N MET A 99 -8.01 2.37 8.24
CA MET A 99 -7.29 3.57 8.69
C MET A 99 -7.64 4.80 7.84
N GLY A 100 -7.77 4.64 6.51
CA GLY A 100 -8.16 5.70 5.60
C GLY A 100 -9.57 6.23 5.89
N LEU A 101 -10.55 5.35 6.02
CA LEU A 101 -11.94 5.69 6.33
C LEU A 101 -12.08 6.37 7.70
N ARG A 102 -11.37 5.89 8.72
CA ARG A 102 -11.31 6.54 10.03
C ARG A 102 -10.70 7.94 9.95
N THR A 103 -9.66 8.11 9.13
CA THR A 103 -9.03 9.43 8.92
C THR A 103 -9.99 10.38 8.22
N LEU A 104 -10.65 9.94 7.15
CA LEU A 104 -11.67 10.71 6.44
C LEU A 104 -12.84 11.11 7.34
N SER A 105 -13.26 10.23 8.25
CA SER A 105 -14.32 10.52 9.23
C SER A 105 -13.89 11.58 10.25
N ARG A 106 -12.62 11.55 10.67
CA ARG A 106 -12.08 12.47 11.68
C ARG A 106 -11.73 13.85 11.12
N VAL A 107 -11.39 13.94 9.82
CA VAL A 107 -10.92 15.16 9.18
C VAL A 107 -11.87 15.56 8.05
N PRO A 108 -12.86 16.43 8.34
CA PRO A 108 -13.74 16.98 7.31
C PRO A 108 -12.94 17.72 6.23
N GLY A 109 -13.35 17.58 4.97
CA GLY A 109 -12.71 18.23 3.82
C GLY A 109 -11.43 17.56 3.32
N LEU A 110 -10.84 16.61 4.06
CA LEU A 110 -9.74 15.79 3.56
C LEU A 110 -10.21 14.93 2.40
N LYS A 111 -9.47 14.96 1.28
CA LYS A 111 -9.52 13.95 0.22
C LYS A 111 -8.31 13.03 0.36
N LEU A 112 -8.54 11.73 0.32
CA LEU A 112 -7.52 10.72 0.59
C LEU A 112 -7.61 9.60 -0.44
N SER A 113 -6.46 9.25 -1.02
CA SER A 113 -6.32 8.03 -1.78
C SER A 113 -5.80 6.89 -0.92
N VAL A 114 -6.29 5.68 -1.19
CA VAL A 114 -5.90 4.45 -0.50
C VAL A 114 -5.69 3.36 -1.54
N ASN A 115 -4.53 2.73 -1.47
CA ASN A 115 -4.17 1.59 -2.30
C ASN A 115 -5.07 0.38 -2.03
N MET A 116 -5.48 -0.31 -3.08
CA MET A 116 -6.17 -1.59 -3.02
C MET A 116 -5.77 -2.50 -4.19
N SER A 117 -5.79 -3.81 -3.97
CA SER A 117 -5.65 -4.81 -5.04
C SER A 117 -7.00 -5.25 -5.59
N ALA A 118 -7.04 -5.67 -6.86
CA ALA A 118 -8.23 -6.30 -7.45
C ALA A 118 -8.64 -7.58 -6.71
N ARG A 119 -7.70 -8.25 -6.02
CA ARG A 119 -7.94 -9.45 -5.19
C ARG A 119 -8.77 -9.14 -3.94
N SER A 120 -8.83 -7.88 -3.52
CA SER A 120 -9.71 -7.43 -2.44
C SER A 120 -11.17 -7.30 -2.90
N ILE A 121 -11.42 -7.23 -4.21
CA ILE A 121 -12.78 -7.30 -4.76
C ILE A 121 -13.33 -8.71 -4.50
N GLY A 122 -14.39 -8.79 -3.70
CA GLY A 122 -14.97 -10.06 -3.26
C GLY A 122 -14.36 -10.63 -1.97
N TYR A 123 -13.33 -10.01 -1.40
CA TYR A 123 -12.90 -10.35 -0.03
C TYR A 123 -13.88 -9.73 0.98
N SER A 124 -14.64 -10.57 1.66
CA SER A 124 -15.77 -10.15 2.50
C SER A 124 -15.38 -9.10 3.55
N LYS A 125 -14.26 -9.29 4.25
CA LYS A 125 -13.78 -8.33 5.26
C LYS A 125 -13.58 -6.93 4.70
N TRP A 126 -12.96 -6.83 3.53
CA TRP A 126 -12.68 -5.54 2.89
C TRP A 126 -13.99 -4.87 2.42
N MET A 127 -14.85 -5.64 1.74
CA MET A 127 -16.14 -5.15 1.26
C MET A 127 -17.06 -4.70 2.40
N GLU A 128 -17.09 -5.45 3.50
CA GLU A 128 -17.88 -5.10 4.69
C GLU A 128 -17.40 -3.79 5.32
N LEU A 129 -16.08 -3.56 5.40
CA LEU A 129 -15.50 -2.30 5.90
C LEU A 129 -15.99 -1.12 5.04
N LEU A 130 -15.83 -1.22 3.72
CA LEU A 130 -16.21 -0.15 2.79
C LEU A 130 -17.71 0.14 2.87
N ILE A 131 -18.55 -0.88 2.70
CA ILE A 131 -20.01 -0.71 2.66
C ILE A 131 -20.55 -0.27 4.02
N ARG A 132 -19.98 -0.73 5.14
CA ARG A 132 -20.37 -0.25 6.47
C ARG A 132 -20.05 1.23 6.63
N ALA A 133 -18.87 1.68 6.24
CA ALA A 133 -18.49 3.09 6.36
C ALA A 133 -19.36 4.00 5.49
N LEU A 134 -19.60 3.63 4.23
CA LEU A 134 -20.45 4.41 3.33
C LEU A 134 -21.92 4.46 3.78
N ARG A 135 -22.40 3.41 4.47
CA ARG A 135 -23.74 3.42 5.07
C ARG A 135 -23.81 4.35 6.28
N SER A 136 -22.75 4.45 7.08
CA SER A 136 -22.71 5.37 8.23
C SER A 136 -22.55 6.82 7.81
N ASP A 137 -21.78 7.07 6.74
CA ASP A 137 -21.56 8.40 6.19
C ASP A 137 -21.30 8.28 4.68
N ALA A 138 -22.29 8.65 3.87
CA ALA A 138 -22.20 8.60 2.43
C ALA A 138 -21.18 9.61 1.85
N THR A 139 -20.87 10.69 2.57
CA THR A 139 -19.92 11.73 2.13
C THR A 139 -18.47 11.25 2.16
N LEU A 140 -18.19 10.13 2.81
CA LEU A 140 -16.87 9.49 2.77
C LEU A 140 -16.51 9.07 1.34
N GLY A 141 -17.48 8.63 0.55
CA GLY A 141 -17.25 8.19 -0.83
C GLY A 141 -16.69 9.30 -1.70
N GLU A 142 -17.28 10.50 -1.63
CA GLU A 142 -16.87 11.69 -2.40
C GLU A 142 -15.43 12.16 -2.13
N ARG A 143 -14.85 11.70 -1.02
CA ARG A 143 -13.52 12.09 -0.55
C ARG A 143 -12.51 10.95 -0.58
N LEU A 144 -12.97 9.73 -0.88
CA LEU A 144 -12.14 8.55 -1.01
C LEU A 144 -11.77 8.34 -2.49
N ILE A 145 -10.48 8.19 -2.72
CA ILE A 145 -9.93 7.72 -3.99
C ILE A 145 -9.40 6.30 -3.75
N LEU A 146 -9.77 5.35 -4.58
CA LEU A 146 -9.19 4.01 -4.56
C LEU A 146 -8.15 3.90 -5.66
N GLU A 147 -6.92 3.57 -5.28
CA GLU A 147 -5.79 3.39 -6.20
C GLU A 147 -5.60 1.92 -6.48
N ILE A 148 -5.50 1.57 -7.76
CA ILE A 148 -5.30 0.21 -8.24
C ILE A 148 -4.15 0.25 -9.25
N THR A 149 -3.11 -0.56 -9.07
CA THR A 149 -2.06 -0.65 -10.09
C THR A 149 -2.60 -1.25 -11.38
N GLU A 150 -2.02 -0.88 -12.52
CA GLU A 150 -2.40 -1.44 -13.82
C GLU A 150 -2.35 -2.98 -13.80
N ASN A 151 -1.27 -3.55 -13.27
CA ASN A 151 -1.12 -5.00 -13.16
C ASN A 151 -2.26 -5.64 -12.35
N SER A 152 -2.62 -5.05 -11.19
CA SER A 152 -3.71 -5.58 -10.38
C SER A 152 -5.05 -5.48 -11.10
N ALA A 153 -5.32 -4.36 -11.78
CA ALA A 153 -6.54 -4.15 -12.55
C ALA A 153 -6.69 -5.18 -13.70
N MET A 154 -5.58 -5.52 -14.36
CA MET A 154 -5.54 -6.44 -15.50
C MET A 154 -5.68 -7.92 -15.12
N LEU A 155 -5.57 -8.28 -13.83
CA LEU A 155 -5.80 -9.67 -13.38
C LEU A 155 -7.24 -10.14 -13.63
N VAL A 156 -8.21 -9.24 -13.43
CA VAL A 156 -9.66 -9.52 -13.49
C VAL A 156 -10.43 -8.28 -13.98
N PRO A 157 -10.20 -7.84 -15.22
CA PRO A 157 -10.62 -6.51 -15.69
C PRO A 157 -12.13 -6.30 -15.70
N GLU A 158 -12.93 -7.34 -15.99
CA GLU A 158 -14.41 -7.24 -15.96
C GLU A 158 -14.92 -7.06 -14.53
N LEU A 159 -14.30 -7.76 -13.56
CA LEU A 159 -14.64 -7.65 -12.15
C LEU A 159 -14.30 -6.23 -11.63
N VAL A 160 -13.11 -5.73 -11.96
CA VAL A 160 -12.65 -4.39 -11.58
C VAL A 160 -13.53 -3.32 -12.21
N SER A 161 -13.83 -3.42 -13.50
CA SER A 161 -14.68 -2.45 -14.21
C SER A 161 -16.09 -2.38 -13.61
N LYS A 162 -16.70 -3.53 -13.29
CA LYS A 162 -18.00 -3.59 -12.63
C LYS A 162 -17.94 -2.97 -11.23
N PHE A 163 -16.92 -3.33 -10.46
CA PHE A 163 -16.72 -2.77 -9.12
C PHE A 163 -16.56 -1.25 -9.14
N MET A 164 -15.74 -0.73 -10.05
CA MET A 164 -15.54 0.71 -10.24
C MET A 164 -16.86 1.41 -10.57
N ALA A 165 -17.62 0.89 -11.53
CA ALA A 165 -18.91 1.46 -11.92
C ALA A 165 -19.91 1.48 -10.75
N ASP A 166 -19.91 0.45 -9.89
CA ASP A 166 -20.79 0.40 -8.72
C ASP A 166 -20.35 1.35 -7.60
N MET A 167 -19.04 1.52 -7.39
CA MET A 167 -18.50 2.42 -6.36
C MET A 167 -18.52 3.90 -6.78
N GLN A 168 -18.41 4.21 -8.07
CA GLN A 168 -18.60 5.58 -8.58
C GLN A 168 -20.01 6.10 -8.30
N LYS A 169 -21.04 5.25 -8.34
CA LYS A 169 -22.41 5.61 -7.91
C LYS A 169 -22.49 5.96 -6.41
N LYS A 170 -21.46 5.64 -5.63
CA LYS A 170 -21.30 5.99 -4.21
C LYS A 170 -20.35 7.18 -4.01
N GLY A 171 -19.95 7.87 -5.08
CA GLY A 171 -19.07 9.05 -5.04
C GLY A 171 -17.57 8.71 -5.04
N ILE A 172 -17.19 7.44 -5.00
CA ILE A 172 -15.78 7.02 -4.95
C ILE A 172 -15.11 7.31 -6.29
N SER A 173 -13.96 7.96 -6.20
CA SER A 173 -13.07 8.17 -7.34
C SER A 173 -12.03 7.06 -7.42
N PHE A 174 -11.46 6.85 -8.60
CA PHE A 174 -10.43 5.84 -8.83
C PHE A 174 -9.22 6.45 -9.52
N ALA A 175 -8.03 5.99 -9.17
CA ALA A 175 -6.82 6.23 -9.94
C ALA A 175 -6.18 4.88 -10.32
N ILE A 176 -5.62 4.83 -11.52
CA ILE A 176 -4.81 3.69 -11.97
C ILE A 176 -3.36 4.10 -11.84
N ASP A 177 -2.62 3.36 -11.02
CA ASP A 177 -1.20 3.58 -10.80
C ASP A 177 -0.35 2.76 -11.79
N ASP A 178 0.89 3.21 -12.03
CA ASP A 178 1.87 2.57 -12.93
C ASP A 178 1.43 2.41 -14.40
N PHE A 179 0.44 3.18 -14.85
CA PHE A 179 -0.08 3.10 -16.22
C PHE A 179 1.02 3.34 -17.26
N GLY A 180 1.25 2.36 -18.15
CA GLY A 180 2.24 2.44 -19.24
C GLY A 180 3.64 1.95 -18.88
N SER A 181 3.84 1.36 -17.70
CA SER A 181 5.10 0.70 -17.32
C SER A 181 5.19 -0.77 -17.79
N GLY A 182 4.08 -1.34 -18.29
CA GLY A 182 3.98 -2.68 -18.86
C GLY A 182 4.35 -2.77 -20.35
N VAL A 183 4.72 -3.98 -20.79
CA VAL A 183 5.31 -4.34 -22.10
C VAL A 183 4.45 -4.08 -23.35
N THR A 184 3.33 -3.38 -23.25
CA THR A 184 2.49 -3.01 -24.41
C THR A 184 1.89 -1.63 -24.19
N SER A 185 2.61 -0.60 -24.65
CA SER A 185 2.06 0.70 -25.03
C SER A 185 2.14 0.86 -26.54
#